data_AF-A0A4S4FM60-F1
#
_entry.id   AF-A0A4S4FM60-F1
#
_cell.length_a   1.000
_cell.length_b   1.000
_cell.length_c   1.000
_cell.angle_alpha   90.00
_cell.angle_beta   90.00
_cell.angle_gamma   90.00
#
_symmetry.space_group_name_H-M   'P 1'
#
loop_
_entity.id
_entity.type
_entity.pdbx_description
1 polymer ?
#
loop_
_entity_poly.entity_id
_entity_poly.type
_entity_poly.pdbx_seq_one_letter_code
_entity_poly.pdbx_strand_id
1 'polypeptide(L)'
;MRRHGSLLVSLIGGLVIVGLVATIAVVSAGYTAQRVDLTDGSVWVTNGSKQAIGRANPAIGELNAVVTTASSSLQVVQHGQDVLLFDSSNSTVDIIDTAT
;
A
#
# COMPACT_ATOMS: atom_id res chain seq x y z
N MET A 1 -10.29 -52.92 -16.43
CA MET A 1 -9.35 -52.32 -15.45
C MET A 1 -8.97 -50.86 -15.77
N ARG A 2 -9.81 -50.06 -16.46
CA ARG A 2 -9.45 -48.67 -16.87
C ARG A 2 -9.95 -47.56 -15.94
N ARG A 3 -10.79 -47.88 -14.94
CA ARG A 3 -11.38 -46.87 -14.03
C ARG A 3 -10.47 -46.45 -12.87
N HIS A 4 -9.52 -47.29 -12.46
CA HIS A 4 -8.63 -47.00 -11.31
C HIS A 4 -7.47 -46.06 -11.65
N GLY A 5 -6.97 -46.08 -12.90
CA GLY A 5 -5.89 -45.18 -13.32
C GLY A 5 -6.33 -43.71 -13.36
N SER A 6 -7.59 -43.45 -13.73
CA SER A 6 -8.13 -42.08 -13.81
C SER A 6 -8.33 -41.44 -12.44
N LEU A 7 -8.69 -42.22 -11.42
CA LEU A 7 -8.84 -41.73 -10.05
C LEU A 7 -7.49 -41.33 -9.44
N LEU A 8 -6.45 -42.13 -9.67
CA LEU A 8 -5.10 -41.83 -9.21
C LEU A 8 -4.53 -40.58 -9.88
N VAL A 9 -4.73 -40.41 -11.19
CA VAL A 9 -4.32 -39.21 -11.92
C VAL A 9 -5.03 -37.96 -11.39
N SER A 10 -6.32 -38.08 -11.06
CA SER A 10 -7.10 -36.95 -10.53
C SER A 10 -6.67 -36.56 -9.10
N LEU A 11 -6.38 -37.55 -8.25
CA LEU A 11 -5.85 -37.32 -6.90
C LEU A 11 -4.47 -36.64 -6.93
N ILE A 12 -3.55 -37.15 -7.77
CA ILE A 12 -2.22 -36.58 -7.92
C ILE A 12 -2.31 -35.15 -8.46
N GLY A 13 -3.14 -34.91 -9.48
CA GLY A 13 -3.37 -33.57 -10.02
C GLY A 13 -3.89 -32.58 -8.97
N GLY A 14 -4.85 -33.01 -8.14
CA GLY A 14 -5.36 -32.19 -7.04
C GLY A 14 -4.28 -31.81 -6.03
N LEU A 15 -3.45 -32.77 -5.61
CA LEU A 15 -2.33 -32.53 -4.70
C LEU A 15 -1.29 -31.56 -5.27
N VAL A 16 -1.00 -31.65 -6.57
CA VAL A 16 -0.07 -30.71 -7.23
C VAL A 16 -0.63 -29.29 -7.22
N ILE A 17 -1.93 -29.12 -7.53
CA ILE A 17 -2.56 -27.80 -7.52
C ILE A 17 -2.58 -27.21 -6.10
N VAL A 18 -2.95 -28.00 -5.10
CA VAL A 18 -2.96 -27.56 -3.69
C VAL A 18 -1.55 -27.17 -3.23
N GLY A 19 -0.54 -27.99 -3.55
CA GLY A 19 0.86 -27.70 -3.23
C GLY A 19 1.37 -26.42 -3.89
N LEU A 20 1.01 -26.19 -5.16
CA LEU A 20 1.37 -24.97 -5.88
C LEU A 20 0.74 -23.73 -5.22
N VAL A 21 -0.57 -23.76 -4.95
CA VAL A 21 -1.28 -22.64 -4.32
C VAL A 21 -0.71 -22.35 -2.93
N ALA A 22 -0.44 -23.38 -2.12
CA ALA A 22 0.15 -23.22 -0.80
C ALA A 22 1.55 -22.59 -0.87
N THR A 23 2.38 -23.02 -1.83
CA THR A 23 3.72 -22.47 -2.03
C THR A 23 3.66 -20.99 -2.42
N ILE A 24 2.77 -20.64 -3.35
CA ILE A 24 2.58 -19.24 -3.76
C ILE A 24 2.09 -18.40 -2.58
N ALA A 25 1.14 -18.90 -1.79
CA ALA A 25 0.63 -18.18 -0.63
C ALA A 25 1.70 -17.92 0.45
N VAL A 26 2.62 -18.86 0.67
CA VAL A 26 3.71 -18.71 1.66
C VAL A 26 4.81 -17.79 1.15
N VAL A 27 5.16 -17.87 -0.14
CA VAL A 27 6.23 -17.05 -0.73
C VAL A 27 5.75 -15.64 -1.09
N SER A 28 4.48 -15.47 -1.41
CA SER A 28 3.89 -14.16 -1.62
C SER A 28 3.87 -13.43 -0.28
N ALA A 29 4.71 -12.42 -0.13
CA ALA A 29 4.89 -11.64 1.10
C ALA A 29 3.62 -10.89 1.58
N GLY A 30 2.47 -11.14 0.96
CA GLY A 30 1.25 -10.37 1.14
C GLY A 30 1.46 -8.89 0.83
N TYR A 31 0.41 -8.10 1.02
CA TYR A 31 0.58 -6.66 1.24
C TYR A 31 0.52 -6.45 2.74
N THR A 32 1.56 -5.86 3.32
CA THR A 32 1.45 -5.33 4.68
C THR A 32 0.47 -4.18 4.62
N ALA A 33 -0.79 -4.45 4.98
CA ALA A 33 -1.78 -3.40 5.17
C ALA A 33 -1.36 -2.62 6.42
N GLN A 34 -0.56 -1.58 6.24
CA GLN A 34 -0.38 -0.58 7.27
C GLN A 34 -1.77 0.04 7.48
N ARG A 35 -2.42 -0.26 8.62
CA ARG A 35 -3.73 0.29 8.95
C ARG A 35 -3.55 1.77 9.27
N VAL A 36 -3.53 2.57 8.21
CA VAL A 36 -3.77 4.00 8.30
C VAL A 36 -5.29 4.15 8.31
N ASP A 37 -5.81 4.89 9.28
CA ASP A 37 -7.23 5.21 9.31
C ASP A 37 -7.46 6.29 8.23
N LEU A 38 -8.14 5.91 7.15
CA LEU A 38 -8.30 6.70 5.93
C LEU A 38 -9.77 7.05 5.76
N THR A 39 -10.07 8.31 5.41
CA THR A 39 -11.46 8.72 5.13
C THR A 39 -12.02 8.10 3.86
N ASP A 40 -11.22 8.09 2.78
CA ASP A 40 -11.66 7.72 1.41
C ASP A 40 -10.68 6.79 0.68
N GLY A 41 -9.73 6.19 1.40
CA GLY A 41 -8.75 5.25 0.83
C GLY A 41 -7.55 5.89 0.12
N SER A 42 -7.42 7.22 0.15
CA SER A 42 -6.23 7.93 -0.35
C SER A 42 -5.10 8.01 0.68
N VAL A 43 -3.85 8.14 0.21
CA VAL A 43 -2.65 8.24 1.05
C VAL A 43 -1.87 9.51 0.73
N TRP A 44 -1.28 10.13 1.75
CA TRP A 44 -0.37 11.25 1.57
C TRP A 44 1.06 10.75 1.31
N VAL A 45 1.70 11.31 0.28
CA VAL A 45 3.06 10.96 -0.15
C VAL A 45 3.93 12.21 -0.23
N THR A 46 5.20 12.06 0.12
CA THR A 46 6.20 13.13 -0.02
C THR A 46 7.12 12.86 -1.21
N ASN A 47 7.57 13.94 -1.84
CA ASN A 47 8.55 13.92 -2.90
C ASN A 47 9.63 14.96 -2.59
N GLY A 48 10.73 14.50 -1.99
CA GLY A 48 11.83 15.37 -1.60
C GLY A 48 12.54 16.04 -2.77
N SER A 49 12.62 15.39 -3.95
CA SER A 49 13.27 15.99 -5.13
C SER A 49 12.46 17.11 -5.76
N LYS A 50 11.13 17.06 -5.60
CA LYS A 50 10.21 18.12 -6.01
C LYS A 50 9.81 19.06 -4.86
N GLN A 51 10.34 18.82 -3.66
CA GLN A 51 9.95 19.51 -2.42
C GLN A 51 8.42 19.62 -2.31
N ALA A 52 7.72 18.52 -2.56
CA ALA A 52 6.27 18.52 -2.66
C ALA A 52 5.66 17.41 -1.81
N ILE A 53 4.46 17.66 -1.32
CA ILE A 53 3.58 16.66 -0.74
C ILE A 53 2.33 16.55 -1.61
N GLY A 54 1.78 15.34 -1.75
CA GLY A 54 0.52 15.17 -2.43
C GLY A 54 -0.31 14.00 -1.94
N ARG A 55 -1.60 14.01 -2.30
CA ARG A 55 -2.58 13.01 -1.89
C ARG A 55 -2.91 12.10 -3.08
N ALA A 56 -2.52 10.83 -2.97
CA ALA A 56 -2.69 9.84 -4.01
C ALA A 56 -3.84 8.87 -3.69
N ASN A 57 -4.70 8.61 -4.67
CA ASN A 57 -5.72 7.57 -4.60
C ASN A 57 -5.24 6.32 -5.37
N PRO A 58 -4.74 5.27 -4.69
CA PRO A 58 -4.20 4.09 -5.35
C PRO A 58 -5.28 3.25 -6.05
N ALA A 59 -6.56 3.40 -5.70
CA ALA A 59 -7.64 2.62 -6.31
C ALA A 59 -7.94 3.07 -7.75
N ILE A 60 -7.76 4.37 -8.05
CA ILE A 60 -8.05 4.95 -9.37
C ILE A 60 -6.82 5.57 -10.04
N GLY A 61 -5.66 5.55 -9.37
CA GLY A 61 -4.39 6.06 -9.92
C GLY A 61 -4.34 7.58 -10.03
N GLU A 62 -5.06 8.29 -9.16
CA GLU A 62 -5.17 9.75 -9.21
C GLU A 62 -4.27 10.42 -8.16
N LEU A 63 -3.79 11.62 -8.48
CA LEU A 63 -3.08 12.52 -7.56
C LEU A 63 -3.86 13.83 -7.46
N ASN A 64 -4.45 14.09 -6.30
CA ASN A 64 -5.53 15.08 -6.17
C ASN A 64 -5.04 16.44 -5.67
N ALA A 65 -3.94 16.48 -4.92
CA ALA A 65 -3.38 17.72 -4.38
C ALA A 65 -1.86 17.67 -4.44
N VAL A 66 -1.23 18.79 -4.79
CA VAL A 66 0.23 18.98 -4.71
C VAL A 66 0.47 20.29 -3.99
N VAL A 67 1.05 20.22 -2.79
CA VAL A 67 1.48 21.39 -2.02
C VAL A 67 3.00 21.44 -2.06
N THR A 68 3.54 22.59 -2.48
CA THR A 68 4.97 22.85 -2.46
C THR A 68 5.42 23.16 -1.03
N THR A 69 6.57 22.65 -0.65
CA THR A 69 7.17 22.77 0.68
C THR A 69 8.57 23.39 0.55
N ALA A 70 9.13 23.89 1.65
CA ALA A 70 10.44 24.54 1.64
C ALA A 70 11.63 23.55 1.71
N SER A 71 11.38 22.26 1.99
CA SER A 71 12.41 21.28 2.35
C SER A 71 12.25 19.97 1.58
N SER A 72 13.34 19.20 1.51
CA SER A 72 13.39 17.90 0.84
C SER A 72 13.30 16.71 1.81
N SER A 73 13.46 16.95 3.12
CA SER A 73 13.50 15.92 4.17
C SER A 73 12.16 15.77 4.90
N LEU A 74 11.13 15.53 4.09
CA LEU A 74 9.73 15.52 4.50
C LEU A 74 9.25 14.11 4.88
N GLN A 75 8.56 14.01 6.00
CA GLN A 75 7.82 12.82 6.42
C GLN A 75 6.36 13.17 6.71
N VAL A 76 5.47 12.25 6.40
CA VAL A 76 4.04 12.39 6.72
C VAL A 76 3.63 11.33 7.72
N VAL A 77 2.93 11.78 8.76
CA VAL A 77 2.25 10.92 9.73
C VAL A 77 0.75 11.17 9.60
N GLN A 78 0.01 10.10 9.35
CA GLN A 78 -1.44 10.17 9.17
C GLN A 78 -2.16 9.30 10.20
N HIS A 79 -3.18 9.88 10.82
CA HIS A 79 -4.09 9.19 11.74
C HIS A 79 -5.52 9.71 11.55
N GLY A 80 -6.35 8.97 10.82
CA GLY A 80 -7.73 9.37 10.55
C GLY A 80 -7.77 10.60 9.66
N GLN A 81 -8.37 11.68 10.17
CA GLN A 81 -8.42 12.99 9.49
C GLN A 81 -7.17 13.84 9.77
N ASP A 82 -6.35 13.46 10.75
CA ASP A 82 -5.18 14.22 11.16
C ASP A 82 -3.97 13.85 10.32
N VAL A 83 -3.40 14.84 9.65
CA VAL A 83 -2.22 14.68 8.79
C VAL A 83 -1.18 15.70 9.21
N LEU A 84 -0.02 15.18 9.64
CA LEU A 84 1.12 15.98 10.07
C LEU A 84 2.25 15.86 9.07
N LEU A 85 2.84 17.00 8.71
CA LEU A 85 4.06 17.10 7.93
C LEU A 85 5.22 17.41 8.87
N PHE A 86 6.20 16.52 8.93
CA PHE A 86 7.44 16.72 9.68
C PHE A 86 8.58 17.06 8.73
N ASP A 87 9.20 18.22 8.95
CA ASP A 87 10.40 18.66 8.26
C ASP A 87 11.60 18.51 9.19
N SER A 88 12.34 17.42 8.98
CA SER A 88 13.48 17.08 9.85
C SER A 88 14.68 18.02 9.68
N SER A 89 14.80 18.71 8.54
CA SER A 89 15.87 19.69 8.32
C SER A 89 15.62 20.99 9.08
N ASN A 90 14.34 21.39 9.22
CA ASN A 90 13.97 22.62 9.94
C ASN A 90 13.46 22.36 11.36
N SER A 91 13.30 21.09 11.77
CA SER A 91 12.72 20.69 13.06
C SER A 91 11.33 21.29 13.29
N THR A 92 10.52 21.36 12.23
CA THR A 92 9.15 21.88 12.28
C THR A 92 8.12 20.78 12.04
N VAL A 93 6.92 21.00 12.57
CA VAL A 93 5.74 20.15 12.36
C VAL A 93 4.60 21.07 11.92
N ASP A 94 4.02 20.79 10.76
CA ASP A 94 2.87 21.51 10.22
C ASP A 94 1.66 20.58 10.13
N ILE A 95 0.46 21.13 10.39
CA ILE A 95 -0.81 20.42 10.19
C ILE A 95 -1.25 20.67 8.75
N ILE A 96 -1.56 19.60 8.02
CA ILE A 96 -2.14 19.68 6.67
C ILE A 96 -3.66 19.77 6.82
N ASP A 97 -4.26 20.83 6.31
CA ASP A 97 -5.73 20.91 6.16
C ASP A 97 -6.18 19.94 5.06
N THR A 98 -7.05 19.01 5.40
CA THR A 98 -7.55 17.94 4.52
C THR A 98 -8.92 18.25 3.90
N ALA A 99 -9.54 19.39 4.27
CA ALA A 99 -10.90 19.75 3.88
C ALA A 99 -10.99 20.68 2.65
N THR A 100 -9.89 20.96 1.96
CA THR A 100 -9.85 21.90 0.82
C THR A 100 -10.03 21.24 -0.54
#